data_AF-A0A257HYG6-F1
#
_entry.id   AF-A0A257HYG6-F1
#
_cell.length_a   1.000
_cell.length_b   1.000
_cell.length_c   1.000
_cell.angle_alpha   90.00
_cell.angle_beta   90.00
_cell.angle_gamma   90.00
#
_symmetry.space_group_name_H-M   'P 1'
#
loop_
_entity.id
_entity.type
_entity.pdbx_description
1 polymer ?
#
loop_
_entity_poly.entity_id
_entity_poly.type
_entity_poly.pdbx_seq_one_letter_code
_entity_poly.pdbx_strand_id
1 'polypeptide(L)'
;MIEHKNLLESQIREIYGRVIYTHKTHEKCADLLKSRSDCFKSFEIILSVLTTTTILAILLGDGVIFKFVAALFSSLQLGLTLYIKDFNLLAIAEKHKQAALNILEIREKLLSLLVDIRIGNKEIEDLQKIRDELNEQLINSYRGAPKTINKAYELASVALKQNEEFTFSNIEIDKFLPESLRKNKI
;
A
#
# COMPACT_ATOMS: atom_id res chain seq x y z
N MET A 1 -29.19 -12.17 -23.85
CA MET A 1 -27.76 -12.58 -23.98
C MET A 1 -26.81 -11.37 -24.02
N ILE A 2 -26.96 -10.42 -24.96
CA ILE A 2 -26.09 -9.22 -25.05
C ILE A 2 -26.20 -8.33 -23.81
N GLU A 3 -27.42 -8.08 -23.32
CA GLU A 3 -27.66 -7.28 -22.11
C GLU A 3 -27.03 -7.88 -20.85
N HIS A 4 -27.07 -9.22 -20.73
CA HIS A 4 -26.50 -9.93 -19.58
C HIS A 4 -24.96 -9.85 -19.58
N LYS A 5 -24.33 -9.96 -20.77
CA LYS A 5 -22.89 -9.75 -20.94
C LYS A 5 -22.48 -8.31 -20.59
N ASN A 6 -23.27 -7.31 -21.01
CA ASN A 6 -23.00 -5.90 -20.69
C ASN A 6 -23.10 -5.60 -19.18
N LEU A 7 -24.05 -6.23 -18.47
CA LEU A 7 -24.17 -6.12 -17.02
C LEU A 7 -22.94 -6.71 -16.32
N LEU A 8 -22.53 -7.91 -16.72
CA LEU A 8 -21.35 -8.58 -16.17
C LEU A 8 -20.06 -7.79 -16.43
N GLU A 9 -19.85 -7.31 -17.66
CA GLU A 9 -18.71 -6.47 -18.03
C GLU A 9 -18.67 -5.20 -17.17
N SER A 10 -19.81 -4.55 -16.97
CA SER A 10 -19.90 -3.32 -16.18
C SER A 10 -19.50 -3.57 -14.73
N GLN A 11 -19.96 -4.66 -14.14
CA GLN A 11 -19.58 -5.05 -12.78
C GLN A 11 -18.07 -5.32 -12.67
N ILE A 12 -17.48 -6.05 -13.62
CA ILE A 12 -16.06 -6.39 -13.60
C ILE A 12 -15.20 -5.14 -13.81
N ARG A 13 -15.62 -4.21 -14.67
CA ARG A 13 -14.96 -2.91 -14.86
C ARG A 13 -14.93 -2.12 -13.55
N GLU A 14 -16.03 -2.09 -12.81
CA GLU A 14 -16.09 -1.42 -11.51
C GLU A 14 -15.17 -2.09 -10.48
N ILE A 15 -15.20 -3.43 -10.40
CA ILE A 15 -14.28 -4.20 -9.54
C ILE A 15 -12.83 -3.87 -9.89
N TYR A 16 -12.46 -3.90 -11.17
CA TYR A 16 -11.12 -3.57 -11.66
C TYR A 16 -10.68 -2.16 -11.25
N GLY A 17 -11.55 -1.16 -11.39
CA GLY A 17 -11.30 0.21 -10.94
C GLY A 17 -10.99 0.29 -9.43
N ARG A 18 -11.82 -0.34 -8.59
CA ARG A 18 -11.59 -0.40 -7.13
C ARG A 18 -10.26 -1.08 -6.80
N VAL A 19 -9.97 -2.19 -7.45
CA VAL A 19 -8.74 -2.98 -7.25
C VAL A 19 -7.48 -2.16 -7.57
N ILE A 20 -7.48 -1.35 -8.63
CA ILE A 20 -6.35 -0.45 -8.95
C ILE A 20 -6.06 0.52 -7.80
N TYR A 21 -7.11 1.16 -7.26
CA TYR A 21 -6.96 2.12 -6.17
C TYR A 21 -6.47 1.45 -4.89
N THR A 22 -7.04 0.31 -4.53
CA THR A 22 -6.61 -0.43 -3.35
C THR A 22 -5.17 -0.92 -3.50
N HIS A 23 -4.80 -1.46 -4.66
CA HIS A 23 -3.42 -1.84 -4.97
C HIS A 23 -2.47 -0.65 -4.74
N LYS A 24 -2.77 0.51 -5.36
CA LYS A 24 -1.91 1.69 -5.26
C LYS A 24 -1.79 2.22 -3.83
N THR A 25 -2.87 2.11 -3.06
CA THR A 25 -2.91 2.52 -1.65
C THR A 25 -1.95 1.67 -0.82
N HIS A 26 -1.95 0.34 -1.01
CA HIS A 26 -1.02 -0.55 -0.32
C HIS A 26 0.45 -0.29 -0.70
N GLU A 27 0.77 -0.05 -1.98
CA GLU A 27 2.11 0.38 -2.39
C GLU A 27 2.55 1.64 -1.63
N LYS A 28 1.69 2.67 -1.58
CA LYS A 28 2.01 3.93 -0.91
C LYS A 28 2.14 3.81 0.61
N CYS A 29 1.35 2.96 1.25
CA CYS A 29 1.53 2.65 2.66
C CYS A 29 2.89 1.98 2.92
N ALA A 30 3.30 1.03 2.08
CA ALA A 30 4.60 0.37 2.20
C ALA A 30 5.76 1.38 2.05
N ASP A 31 5.72 2.22 1.01
CA ASP A 31 6.72 3.27 0.76
C ASP A 31 6.85 4.25 1.94
N LEU A 32 5.71 4.70 2.48
CA LEU A 32 5.68 5.65 3.59
C LEU A 32 6.28 5.04 4.87
N LEU A 33 5.90 3.80 5.19
CA LEU A 33 6.41 3.10 6.37
C LEU A 33 7.91 2.82 6.25
N LYS A 34 8.37 2.42 5.07
CA LYS A 34 9.79 2.22 4.77
C LYS A 34 10.56 3.53 4.93
N SER A 35 10.10 4.61 4.32
CA SER A 35 10.73 5.93 4.42
C SER A 35 10.83 6.43 5.86
N ARG A 36 9.79 6.19 6.68
CA ARG A 36 9.82 6.49 8.12
C ARG A 36 10.84 5.64 8.86
N SER A 37 10.91 4.35 8.57
CA SER A 37 11.91 3.46 9.15
C SER A 37 13.33 3.89 8.79
N ASP A 38 13.57 4.30 7.55
CA ASP A 38 14.89 4.72 7.07
C ASP A 38 15.31 6.05 7.72
N CYS A 39 14.37 6.95 7.97
CA CYS A 39 14.60 8.18 8.75
C CYS A 39 15.05 7.87 10.19
N PHE A 40 14.34 6.97 10.88
CA PHE A 40 14.72 6.56 12.24
C PHE A 40 16.10 5.91 12.30
N LYS A 41 16.40 5.01 11.35
CA LYS A 41 17.74 4.40 11.22
C LYS A 41 18.83 5.45 10.97
N SER A 42 18.54 6.46 10.14
CA SER A 42 19.50 7.53 9.88
C SER A 42 19.80 8.33 11.14
N PHE A 43 18.78 8.65 11.95
CA PHE A 43 18.96 9.33 13.22
C PHE A 43 19.74 8.48 14.23
N GLU A 44 19.49 7.18 14.27
CA GLU A 44 20.24 6.22 15.10
C GLU A 44 21.72 6.18 14.74
N ILE A 45 22.05 6.13 13.43
CA ILE A 45 23.43 6.16 12.94
C ILE A 45 24.12 7.47 13.34
N ILE A 46 23.45 8.61 13.15
CA ILE A 46 24.00 9.92 13.52
C ILE A 46 24.30 9.98 15.03
N LEU A 47 23.34 9.57 15.87
CA LEU A 47 23.56 9.49 17.31
C LEU A 47 24.70 8.55 17.67
N SER A 48 24.82 7.39 17.02
CA SER A 48 25.90 6.43 17.26
C SER A 48 27.28 7.02 16.95
N VAL A 49 27.41 7.75 15.84
CA VAL A 49 28.66 8.43 15.47
C VAL A 49 28.99 9.52 16.48
N LEU A 50 28.00 10.33 16.89
CA LEU A 50 28.18 11.39 17.89
C LEU A 50 28.58 10.83 19.26
N THR A 51 27.93 9.76 19.71
CA THR A 51 28.26 9.05 20.95
C THR A 51 29.70 8.54 20.90
N THR A 52 30.08 7.84 19.83
CA THR A 52 31.43 7.29 19.64
C THR A 52 32.50 8.39 19.62
N THR A 53 32.24 9.48 18.89
CA THR A 53 33.15 10.62 18.78
C THR A 53 33.36 11.30 20.14
N THR A 54 32.28 11.44 20.93
CA THR A 54 32.35 12.04 22.27
C THR A 54 33.12 11.14 23.24
N ILE A 55 32.94 9.81 23.16
CA ILE A 55 33.72 8.85 23.95
C ILE A 55 35.21 8.95 23.63
N LEU A 56 35.59 9.05 22.34
CA LEU A 56 36.97 9.26 21.93
C LEU A 56 37.55 10.57 22.48
N ALA A 57 36.76 11.65 22.48
CA ALA A 57 37.18 12.93 23.05
C ALA A 57 37.44 12.85 24.58
N ILE A 58 36.65 12.05 25.32
CA ILE A 58 36.87 11.80 26.76
C ILE A 58 38.19 11.05 26.99
N LEU A 59 38.56 10.12 26.10
CA LEU A 59 39.82 9.36 26.25
C LEU A 59 41.05 10.22 26.00
N LEU A 60 40.93 11.26 25.17
CA LEU A 60 42.05 12.13 24.77
C LEU A 60 42.16 13.40 25.62
N GLY A 61 41.20 13.71 26.49
CA GLY A 61 41.24 14.91 27.33
C GLY A 61 40.31 14.89 28.55
N ASP A 62 40.59 15.73 29.54
CA ASP A 62 39.90 15.75 30.84
C ASP A 62 38.74 16.76 30.92
N GLY A 63 37.74 16.63 30.04
CA GLY A 63 36.55 17.48 30.06
C GLY A 63 35.32 16.81 30.69
N VAL A 64 34.88 17.30 31.87
CA VAL A 64 33.61 16.87 32.52
C VAL A 64 32.41 17.08 31.58
N ILE A 65 32.47 18.12 30.73
CA ILE A 65 31.45 18.42 29.72
C ILE A 65 31.27 17.25 28.76
N PHE A 66 32.35 16.63 28.26
CA PHE A 66 32.26 15.50 27.35
C PHE A 66 31.62 14.28 28.00
N LYS A 67 31.88 14.03 29.29
CA LYS A 67 31.24 12.94 30.06
C LYS A 67 29.71 13.12 30.12
N PHE A 68 29.24 14.34 30.36
CA PHE A 68 27.81 14.64 30.37
C PHE A 68 27.17 14.49 28.98
N VAL A 69 27.83 14.99 27.93
CA VAL A 69 27.35 14.85 26.54
C VAL A 69 27.29 13.38 26.11
N ALA A 70 28.29 12.58 26.48
CA ALA A 70 28.30 11.14 26.18
C ALA A 70 27.14 10.41 26.87
N ALA A 71 26.87 10.72 28.13
CA ALA A 71 25.74 10.14 28.87
C ALA A 71 24.39 10.53 28.24
N LEU A 72 24.25 11.79 27.80
CA LEU A 72 23.05 12.28 27.13
C LEU A 72 22.82 11.57 25.79
N PHE A 73 23.82 11.54 24.89
CA PHE A 73 23.67 10.87 23.60
C PHE A 73 23.44 9.36 23.74
N SER A 74 24.13 8.70 24.68
CA SER A 74 23.89 7.28 24.97
C SER A 74 22.46 7.03 25.45
N SER A 75 21.93 7.90 26.31
CA SER A 75 20.55 7.78 26.81
C SER A 75 19.53 8.01 25.70
N LEU A 76 19.74 9.01 24.83
CA LEU A 76 18.89 9.26 23.67
C LEU A 76 18.93 8.10 22.67
N GLN A 77 20.11 7.56 22.40
CA GLN A 77 20.29 6.41 21.52
C GLN A 77 19.60 5.17 22.06
N LEU A 78 19.71 4.89 23.36
CA LEU A 78 18.98 3.81 24.01
C LEU A 78 17.46 4.01 23.89
N GLY A 79 16.97 5.21 24.20
CA GLY A 79 15.54 5.54 24.09
C GLY A 79 15.01 5.36 22.68
N LEU A 80 15.74 5.83 21.67
CA LEU A 80 15.40 5.65 20.25
C LEU A 80 15.39 4.17 19.86
N THR A 81 16.41 3.41 20.26
CA THR A 81 16.53 1.98 19.95
C THR A 81 15.35 1.19 20.52
N LEU A 82 14.99 1.46 21.79
CA LEU A 82 13.84 0.83 22.44
C LEU A 82 12.53 1.21 21.74
N TYR A 83 12.35 2.49 21.38
CA TYR A 83 11.19 2.95 20.65
C TYR A 83 11.04 2.27 19.28
N ILE A 84 12.11 2.17 18.48
CA ILE A 84 12.08 1.51 17.17
C ILE A 84 11.80 0.00 17.32
N LYS A 85 12.35 -0.66 18.35
CA LYS A 85 12.16 -2.08 18.58
C LYS A 85 10.69 -2.46 18.75
N ASP A 86 9.93 -1.63 19.45
CA ASP A 86 8.50 -1.86 19.68
C ASP A 86 7.66 -1.53 18.43
N PHE A 87 8.11 -0.59 17.60
CA PHE A 87 7.46 -0.22 16.34
C PHE A 87 8.16 -0.84 15.14
N ASN A 88 7.84 -2.10 14.83
CA ASN A 88 8.38 -2.79 13.64
C ASN A 88 7.72 -2.29 12.34
N LEU A 89 8.03 -1.05 11.95
CA LEU A 89 7.50 -0.38 10.76
C LEU A 89 7.85 -1.14 9.48
N LEU A 90 9.02 -1.78 9.42
CA LEU A 90 9.44 -2.57 8.27
C LEU A 90 8.59 -3.83 8.10
N ALA A 91 8.25 -4.53 9.17
CA ALA A 91 7.34 -5.68 9.09
C ALA A 91 5.95 -5.26 8.61
N ILE A 92 5.44 -4.10 9.04
CA ILE A 92 4.16 -3.57 8.57
C ILE A 92 4.26 -3.15 7.10
N ALA A 93 5.37 -2.50 6.69
CA ALA A 93 5.63 -2.13 5.30
C ALA A 93 5.64 -3.36 4.38
N GLU A 94 6.32 -4.44 4.80
CA GLU A 94 6.36 -5.67 4.01
C GLU A 94 4.99 -6.34 3.92
N LYS A 95 4.16 -6.29 4.98
CA LYS A 95 2.76 -6.75 4.92
C LYS A 95 1.94 -5.95 3.91
N HIS A 96 2.09 -4.62 3.85
CA HIS A 96 1.43 -3.80 2.84
C HIS A 96 1.92 -4.15 1.42
N LYS A 97 3.22 -4.35 1.24
CA LYS A 97 3.81 -4.75 -0.04
C LYS A 97 3.30 -6.13 -0.50
N GLN A 98 3.21 -7.10 0.40
CA GLN A 98 2.65 -8.41 0.08
C GLN A 98 1.17 -8.31 -0.30
N ALA A 99 0.38 -7.52 0.43
CA ALA A 99 -1.01 -7.26 0.06
C ALA A 99 -1.12 -6.61 -1.33
N ALA A 100 -0.26 -5.63 -1.64
CA ALA A 100 -0.20 -4.99 -2.95
C ALA A 100 0.06 -6.02 -4.07
N LEU A 101 1.02 -6.94 -3.89
CA LEU A 101 1.32 -7.99 -4.86
C LEU A 101 0.15 -8.96 -5.07
N ASN A 102 -0.52 -9.39 -4.00
CA ASN A 102 -1.69 -10.27 -4.11
C ASN A 102 -2.84 -9.57 -4.86
N ILE A 103 -3.07 -8.29 -4.58
CA ILE A 103 -4.11 -7.49 -5.24
C ILE A 103 -3.74 -7.23 -6.72
N LEU A 104 -2.45 -7.01 -7.01
CA LEU A 104 -1.94 -6.89 -8.38
C LEU A 104 -2.23 -8.14 -9.20
N GLU A 105 -1.99 -9.33 -8.64
CA GLU A 105 -2.30 -10.59 -9.33
C GLU A 105 -3.79 -10.67 -9.73
N ILE A 106 -4.69 -10.35 -8.80
CA ILE A 106 -6.14 -10.33 -9.05
C ILE A 106 -6.51 -9.28 -10.09
N ARG A 107 -5.85 -8.11 -10.07
CA ARG A 107 -6.04 -7.05 -11.06
C ARG A 107 -5.77 -7.54 -12.48
N GLU A 108 -4.66 -8.24 -12.68
CA GLU A 108 -4.29 -8.75 -14.01
C GLU A 108 -5.26 -9.86 -14.48
N LYS A 109 -5.76 -10.68 -13.55
CA LYS A 109 -6.81 -11.67 -13.85
C LYS A 109 -8.15 -11.01 -14.23
N LEU A 110 -8.54 -9.92 -13.55
CA LEU A 110 -9.73 -9.14 -13.89
C LEU A 110 -9.60 -8.50 -15.27
N LEU A 111 -8.43 -7.96 -15.62
CA LEU A 111 -8.18 -7.44 -16.96
C LEU A 111 -8.32 -8.54 -18.03
N SER A 112 -7.75 -9.72 -17.76
CA SER A 112 -7.88 -10.88 -18.65
C SER A 112 -9.34 -11.29 -18.82
N LEU A 113 -10.14 -11.28 -17.74
CA LEU A 113 -11.56 -11.58 -17.79
C LEU A 113 -12.35 -10.56 -18.63
N LEU A 114 -11.99 -9.27 -18.58
CA LEU A 114 -12.58 -8.24 -19.45
C LEU A 114 -12.28 -8.52 -20.94
N VAL A 115 -11.07 -8.99 -21.26
CA VAL A 115 -10.72 -9.40 -22.62
C VAL A 115 -11.56 -10.60 -23.06
N ASP A 116 -11.69 -11.63 -22.22
CA ASP A 116 -12.49 -12.83 -22.52
C ASP A 116 -13.96 -12.49 -22.79
N ILE A 117 -14.54 -11.57 -22.01
CA ILE A 117 -15.90 -11.07 -22.24
C ILE A 117 -16.03 -10.41 -23.61
N ARG A 118 -15.04 -9.60 -24.01
CA ARG A 118 -15.00 -8.93 -25.31
C ARG A 118 -14.79 -9.87 -26.48
N ILE A 119 -13.99 -10.93 -26.31
CA ILE A 119 -13.83 -11.99 -27.33
C ILE A 119 -15.15 -12.74 -27.51
N GLY A 120 -15.89 -12.97 -26.43
CA GLY A 120 -17.22 -13.54 -26.47
C GLY A 120 -17.27 -15.04 -26.77
N ASN A 121 -16.15 -15.75 -26.63
CA ASN A 121 -16.00 -17.19 -26.87
C ASN A 121 -16.35 -18.08 -25.67
N LYS A 122 -16.73 -17.49 -24.52
CA LYS A 122 -17.16 -18.20 -23.31
C LYS A 122 -18.65 -17.97 -23.04
N GLU A 123 -19.29 -18.98 -22.44
CA GLU A 123 -20.65 -18.88 -21.93
C GLU A 123 -20.71 -17.94 -20.72
N ILE A 124 -21.89 -17.34 -20.48
CA ILE A 124 -22.06 -16.35 -19.42
C ILE A 124 -21.86 -16.97 -18.04
N GLU A 125 -22.28 -18.23 -17.85
CA GLU A 125 -22.16 -18.97 -16.60
C GLU A 125 -20.69 -19.20 -16.21
N ASP A 126 -19.83 -19.53 -17.18
CA ASP A 126 -18.39 -19.71 -16.94
C ASP A 126 -17.73 -18.40 -16.52
N LEU A 127 -18.09 -17.29 -17.17
CA LEU A 127 -17.57 -15.96 -16.84
C LEU A 127 -18.01 -15.51 -15.44
N GLN A 128 -19.25 -15.82 -15.04
CA GLN A 128 -19.76 -15.56 -13.70
C GLN A 128 -18.99 -16.36 -12.64
N LYS A 129 -18.71 -17.64 -12.90
CA LYS A 129 -17.92 -18.47 -12.00
C LYS A 129 -16.51 -17.92 -11.79
N ILE A 130 -15.82 -17.54 -12.87
CA ILE A 130 -14.47 -16.93 -12.77
C ILE A 130 -14.54 -15.63 -11.97
N ARG A 131 -15.54 -14.78 -12.21
CA ARG A 131 -15.74 -13.55 -11.43
C ARG A 131 -15.90 -13.87 -9.94
N ASP A 132 -16.70 -14.87 -9.58
CA ASP A 132 -16.98 -15.20 -8.19
C ASP A 132 -15.73 -15.74 -7.48
N GLU A 133 -14.93 -16.58 -8.16
CA GLU A 133 -13.63 -17.05 -7.68
C GLU A 133 -12.64 -15.88 -7.45
N LEU A 134 -12.59 -14.92 -8.38
CA LEU A 134 -11.74 -13.72 -8.23
C LEU A 134 -12.21 -12.82 -7.07
N ASN A 135 -13.52 -12.69 -6.87
CA ASN A 135 -14.06 -11.94 -5.74
C ASN A 135 -13.71 -12.59 -4.41
N GLU A 136 -13.75 -13.91 -4.32
CA GLU A 136 -13.34 -14.64 -3.11
C GLU A 136 -11.85 -14.45 -2.82
N GLN A 137 -11.00 -14.57 -3.84
CA GLN A 137 -9.55 -14.28 -3.72
C GLN A 137 -9.31 -12.84 -3.26
N LEU A 138 -10.10 -11.89 -3.74
CA LEU A 138 -10.00 -10.49 -3.37
C LEU A 138 -10.37 -10.25 -1.91
N ILE A 139 -11.49 -10.83 -1.46
CA ILE A 139 -11.93 -10.75 -0.06
C ILE A 139 -10.87 -11.36 0.86
N ASN A 140 -10.28 -12.49 0.50
CA ASN A 140 -9.22 -13.13 1.29
C ASN A 140 -7.96 -12.26 1.35
N SER A 141 -7.58 -11.63 0.23
CA SER A 141 -6.47 -10.67 0.19
C SER A 141 -6.72 -9.47 1.11
N TYR A 142 -7.95 -8.95 1.14
CA TYR A 142 -8.33 -7.84 2.01
C TYR A 142 -8.36 -8.22 3.50
N ARG A 143 -8.83 -9.42 3.84
CA ARG A 143 -8.81 -9.93 5.22
C ARG A 143 -7.39 -10.08 5.77
N GLY A 144 -6.44 -10.49 4.93
CA GLY A 144 -5.04 -10.62 5.30
C GLY A 144 -4.26 -9.30 5.32
N ALA A 145 -4.84 -8.21 4.80
CA ALA A 145 -4.15 -6.95 4.65
C ALA A 145 -4.05 -6.18 5.98
N PRO A 146 -2.91 -5.53 6.28
CA PRO A 146 -2.81 -4.63 7.42
C PRO A 146 -3.75 -3.44 7.26
N LYS A 147 -4.33 -2.96 8.37
CA LYS A 147 -5.15 -1.75 8.36
C LYS A 147 -4.35 -0.58 7.80
N THR A 148 -4.92 0.14 6.85
CA THR A 148 -4.35 1.39 6.33
C THR A 148 -4.20 2.38 7.48
N ILE A 149 -3.10 3.13 7.49
CA ILE A 149 -2.72 4.06 8.58
C ILE A 149 -3.89 4.98 8.93
N ASN A 150 -4.25 5.12 10.21
CA ASN A 150 -5.40 5.92 10.68
C ASN A 150 -5.44 7.35 10.12
N LYS A 151 -4.28 7.99 9.90
CA LYS A 151 -4.22 9.33 9.26
C LYS A 151 -4.64 9.31 7.79
N ALA A 152 -4.41 8.20 7.09
CA ALA A 152 -4.95 7.95 5.75
C ALA A 152 -6.45 7.62 5.81
N TYR A 153 -6.95 6.96 6.87
CA TYR A 153 -8.39 6.76 7.07
C TYR A 153 -9.13 8.07 7.37
N GLU A 154 -8.56 8.99 8.15
CA GLU A 154 -9.13 10.32 8.39
C GLU A 154 -9.10 11.20 7.12
N LEU A 155 -7.97 11.21 6.40
CA LEU A 155 -7.88 11.91 5.11
C LEU A 155 -8.82 11.30 4.05
N ALA A 156 -8.92 9.97 4.01
CA ALA A 156 -9.89 9.27 3.17
C ALA A 156 -11.32 9.58 3.63
N SER A 157 -11.64 9.60 4.93
CA SER A 157 -12.99 9.92 5.42
C SER A 157 -13.42 11.35 5.11
N VAL A 158 -12.48 12.29 5.02
CA VAL A 158 -12.73 13.66 4.57
C VAL A 158 -12.93 13.72 3.05
N ALA A 159 -12.15 12.97 2.27
CA ALA A 159 -12.34 12.84 0.82
C ALA A 159 -13.66 12.09 0.46
N LEU A 160 -13.97 11.01 1.18
CA LEU A 160 -15.17 10.18 1.08
C LEU A 160 -16.46 10.92 1.47
N LYS A 161 -16.36 12.02 2.22
CA LYS A 161 -17.50 12.92 2.51
C LYS A 161 -17.69 13.99 1.44
N GLN A 162 -16.70 14.23 0.58
CA GLN A 162 -16.75 15.25 -0.48
C GLN A 162 -16.94 14.66 -1.88
N ASN A 163 -16.57 13.40 -2.09
CA ASN A 163 -16.84 12.64 -3.31
C ASN A 163 -17.65 11.38 -2.96
N GLU A 164 -18.61 11.04 -3.81
CA GLU A 164 -19.41 9.80 -3.78
C GLU A 164 -18.51 8.56 -4.09
N GLU A 165 -17.50 8.31 -3.25
CA GLU A 165 -16.25 7.60 -3.59
C GLU A 165 -16.31 6.09 -3.30
N PHE A 166 -17.13 5.32 -4.03
CA PHE A 166 -16.82 3.90 -4.30
C PHE A 166 -17.35 3.41 -5.66
N THR A 167 -18.04 4.27 -6.41
CA THR A 167 -18.47 4.01 -7.77
C THR A 167 -17.57 4.75 -8.74
N PHE A 168 -16.81 4.00 -9.54
CA PHE A 168 -15.99 4.60 -10.60
C PHE A 168 -16.85 4.90 -11.82
N SER A 169 -16.72 6.11 -12.36
CA SER A 169 -17.31 6.43 -13.66
C SER A 169 -16.62 5.61 -14.76
N ASN A 170 -17.34 5.32 -15.85
CA ASN A 170 -16.73 4.61 -17.00
C ASN A 170 -15.50 5.36 -17.55
N ILE A 171 -15.51 6.69 -17.50
CA ILE A 171 -14.41 7.55 -17.96
C ILE A 171 -13.16 7.34 -17.10
N GLU A 172 -13.31 7.22 -15.78
CA GLU A 172 -12.18 6.96 -14.88
C GLU A 172 -11.61 5.56 -15.10
N ILE A 173 -12.46 4.55 -15.22
CA ILE A 173 -12.02 3.17 -15.47
C ILE A 173 -11.29 3.08 -16.81
N ASP A 174 -11.80 3.77 -17.84
CA ASP A 174 -11.21 3.78 -19.18
C ASP A 174 -9.76 4.30 -19.20
N LYS A 175 -9.39 5.21 -18.29
CA LYS A 175 -7.99 5.68 -18.15
C LYS A 175 -7.02 4.56 -17.77
N PHE A 176 -7.51 3.51 -17.11
CA PHE A 176 -6.71 2.37 -16.67
C PHE A 176 -6.79 1.16 -17.59
N LEU A 177 -7.59 1.25 -18.66
CA LEU A 177 -7.80 0.18 -19.62
C LEU A 177 -7.11 0.48 -20.96
N PRO A 178 -6.64 -0.56 -21.67
CA PRO A 178 -6.28 -0.46 -23.08
C PRO A 178 -7.44 0.11 -23.91
N GLU A 179 -7.12 0.85 -24.97
CA GLU A 179 -8.11 1.51 -25.83
C GLU A 179 -9.22 0.57 -26.33
N SER A 180 -8.87 -0.67 -26.65
CA SER A 180 -9.81 -1.68 -27.13
C SER A 180 -10.89 -2.09 -26.11
N LEU A 181 -10.62 -1.93 -24.81
CA LEU A 181 -11.52 -2.26 -23.71
C LEU A 181 -12.27 -1.04 -23.15
N ARG A 182 -12.01 0.17 -23.69
CA ARG A 182 -12.71 1.39 -23.26
C ARG A 182 -14.16 1.39 -23.72
N LYS A 183 -15.06 1.95 -22.90
CA LYS A 183 -16.47 2.14 -23.29
C LYS A 183 -16.67 3.45 -24.04
N ASN A 184 -15.89 4.47 -23.70
CA ASN A 184 -15.88 5.73 -24.41
C ASN A 184 -14.67 5.75 -25.35
N LYS A 185 -14.91 5.53 -26.65
CA LYS A 185 -13.96 5.96 -27.69
C LYS A 185 -14.08 7.47 -27.79
N ILE A 186 -13.05 8.18 -27.37
CA ILE A 186 -12.76 9.52 -27.91
C ILE A 186 -11.87 9.27 -29.12
#